data_AF-A0A6L7JJZ8-F1
#
_entry.id   AF-A0A6L7JJZ8-F1
#
_cell.length_a   1.000
_cell.length_b   1.000
_cell.length_c   1.000
_cell.angle_alpha   90.00
_cell.angle_beta   90.00
_cell.angle_gamma   90.00
#
_symmetry.space_group_name_H-M   'P 1'
#
loop_
_entity.id
_entity.type
_entity.pdbx_description
1 polymer ?
#
loop_
_entity_poly.entity_id
_entity_poly.type
_entity_poly.pdbx_seq_one_letter_code
_entity_poly.pdbx_strand_id
1 'polypeptide(L)'
;MAVFMVHISHNLEDTRKLIQEHYPEPDRYSLADNAFLIRDDTIAQSVATKIGLDGNSEAQGVVFRLNASYGGFDNRAIWDWLSHAENAALRR
;
A
#
# COMPACT_ATOMS: atom_id res chain seq x y z
N MET A 1 -12.82 -0.42 -5.05
CA MET A 1 -11.63 -0.71 -4.22
C MET A 1 -11.18 0.54 -3.52
N ALA A 2 -10.78 0.41 -2.26
CA ALA A 2 -10.10 1.48 -1.55
C ALA A 2 -8.60 1.41 -1.84
N VAL A 3 -7.92 2.55 -1.69
CA VAL A 3 -6.46 2.59 -1.64
C VAL A 3 -6.05 2.82 -0.20
N PHE A 4 -5.13 2.00 0.28
CA PHE A 4 -4.53 2.09 1.59
C PHE A 4 -3.09 2.53 1.42
N MET A 5 -2.66 3.45 2.27
CA MET A 5 -1.26 3.72 2.46
C MET A 5 -0.79 2.99 3.71
N VAL A 6 0.31 2.26 3.55
CA VAL A 6 1.00 1.54 4.61
C VAL A 6 2.34 2.21 4.80
N HIS A 7 2.68 2.56 6.03
CA HIS A 7 4.02 3.04 6.37
C HIS A 7 4.57 2.17 7.51
N ILE A 8 5.77 1.65 7.32
CA ILE A 8 6.39 0.66 8.21
C ILE A 8 7.58 1.31 8.92
N SER A 9 7.56 1.32 10.25
CA SER A 9 8.62 1.90 11.08
C SER A 9 9.52 0.84 11.73
N HIS A 10 9.05 -0.40 11.88
CA HIS A 10 9.85 -1.51 12.44
C HIS A 10 9.54 -2.85 11.77
N ASN A 11 10.52 -3.76 11.77
CA ASN A 11 10.48 -5.04 11.06
C ASN A 11 10.03 -4.93 9.59
N LEU A 12 10.76 -4.10 8.84
CA LEU A 12 10.47 -3.76 7.45
C LEU A 12 10.53 -4.96 6.50
N GLU A 13 11.54 -5.82 6.65
CA GLU A 13 11.78 -6.90 5.68
C GLU A 13 10.67 -7.94 5.71
N ASP A 14 10.23 -8.36 6.89
CA ASP A 14 9.17 -9.37 7.00
C ASP A 14 7.80 -8.79 6.62
N THR A 15 7.50 -7.56 7.05
CA THR A 15 6.27 -6.86 6.63
C THR A 15 6.26 -6.69 5.11
N ARG A 16 7.40 -6.37 4.49
CA ARG A 16 7.51 -6.25 3.03
C ARG A 16 7.25 -7.59 2.34
N LYS A 17 7.78 -8.71 2.85
CA LYS A 17 7.49 -10.04 2.29
C LYS A 17 5.99 -10.35 2.35
N LEU A 18 5.34 -10.11 3.49
CA LEU A 18 3.89 -10.31 3.64
C LEU A 18 3.08 -9.43 2.69
N ILE A 19 3.45 -8.15 2.55
CA ILE A 19 2.84 -7.27 1.54
C ILE A 19 3.06 -7.87 0.14
N GLN A 20 4.25 -8.41 -0.13
CA GLN A 20 4.56 -8.92 -1.45
C GLN A 20 3.80 -10.20 -1.82
N GLU A 21 3.58 -11.05 -0.83
CA GLU A 21 2.83 -12.31 -0.93
C GLU A 21 1.33 -12.08 -1.05
N HIS A 22 0.77 -11.16 -0.26
CA HIS A 22 -0.67 -10.90 -0.25
C HIS A 22 -1.14 -9.95 -1.36
N TYR A 23 -0.26 -9.09 -1.88
CA TYR A 23 -0.60 -8.07 -2.86
C TYR A 23 0.39 -8.10 -4.03
N PRO A 24 0.20 -8.99 -5.02
CA PRO A 24 1.01 -9.01 -6.24
C PRO A 24 0.78 -7.75 -7.07
N GLU A 25 1.59 -7.53 -8.11
CA GLU A 25 1.28 -6.48 -9.08
C GLU A 25 0.02 -6.83 -9.90
N PRO A 26 -0.87 -5.86 -10.21
CA PRO A 26 -0.77 -4.43 -9.95
C PRO A 26 -1.61 -4.00 -8.73
N ASP A 27 -1.68 -4.81 -7.67
CA ASP A 27 -2.42 -4.54 -6.42
C ASP A 27 -1.59 -3.82 -5.34
N ARG A 28 -0.30 -3.63 -5.63
CA ARG A 28 0.71 -3.02 -4.77
C ARG A 28 1.52 -2.00 -5.56
N TYR A 29 1.88 -0.90 -4.91
CA TYR A 29 2.87 0.04 -5.39
C TYR A 29 3.84 0.40 -4.25
N SER A 30 5.15 0.37 -4.51
CA SER A 30 6.16 0.72 -3.52
C SER A 30 6.52 2.20 -3.64
N LEU A 31 6.44 2.93 -2.54
CA LEU A 31 6.88 4.32 -2.44
C LEU A 31 8.29 4.37 -1.82
N ALA A 32 8.86 5.59 -1.75
CA ALA A 32 10.04 5.84 -0.93
C ALA A 32 9.74 5.65 0.56
N ASP A 33 10.79 5.57 1.37
CA ASP A 33 10.72 5.63 2.84
C ASP A 33 9.77 4.60 3.47
N ASN A 34 9.90 3.34 3.06
CA ASN A 34 9.18 2.21 3.66
C ASN A 34 7.65 2.34 3.59
N ALA A 35 7.16 3.10 2.62
CA ALA A 35 5.75 3.28 2.37
C ALA A 35 5.29 2.45 1.16
N PHE A 36 4.04 2.00 1.22
CA PHE A 36 3.40 1.24 0.16
C PHE A 36 1.98 1.76 -0.06
N LEU A 37 1.52 1.71 -1.30
CA LEU A 37 0.11 1.84 -1.63
C LEU A 37 -0.43 0.46 -1.99
N ILE A 38 -1.58 0.12 -1.44
CA ILE A 38 -2.23 -1.18 -1.61
C ILE A 38 -3.68 -0.92 -2.00
N ARG A 39 -4.18 -1.60 -3.02
CA ARG A 39 -5.61 -1.61 -3.34
C ARG A 39 -6.25 -2.87 -2.77
N ASP A 40 -7.30 -2.69 -1.98
CA ASP A 40 -8.02 -3.79 -1.32
C ASP A 40 -9.50 -3.35 -1.15
N ASP A 41 -10.41 -4.31 -1.08
CA ASP A 41 -11.85 -4.09 -0.92
C ASP A 41 -12.33 -4.21 0.54
N THR A 42 -11.43 -4.53 1.46
CA THR A 42 -11.67 -4.68 2.90
C THR A 42 -11.46 -3.38 3.67
N ILE A 43 -11.35 -3.48 5.00
CA ILE A 43 -11.10 -2.36 5.90
C ILE A 43 -9.62 -2.31 6.31
N ALA A 44 -9.16 -1.15 6.80
CA ALA A 44 -7.75 -0.95 7.18
C ALA A 44 -7.25 -2.00 8.18
N GLN A 45 -8.09 -2.42 9.13
CA GLN A 45 -7.74 -3.45 10.10
C GLN A 45 -7.44 -4.80 9.44
N SER A 46 -8.22 -5.20 8.43
CA SER A 46 -8.00 -6.44 7.69
C SER A 46 -6.69 -6.40 6.91
N VAL A 47 -6.38 -5.25 6.29
CA VAL A 47 -5.09 -5.03 5.62
C VAL A 47 -3.94 -5.12 6.63
N ALA A 48 -4.04 -4.45 7.78
CA ALA A 48 -3.03 -4.48 8.84
C ALA A 48 -2.76 -5.92 9.33
N THR A 49 -3.80 -6.71 9.59
CA THR A 49 -3.66 -8.11 9.99
C THR A 49 -2.98 -8.96 8.91
N LYS A 50 -3.36 -8.81 7.63
CA LYS A 50 -2.72 -9.56 6.52
C LYS A 50 -1.22 -9.33 6.43
N ILE A 51 -0.76 -8.14 6.81
CA ILE A 51 0.66 -7.75 6.71
C ILE A 51 1.41 -7.82 8.03
N GLY A 52 0.83 -8.46 9.05
CA GLY A 52 1.48 -8.65 10.34
C GLY A 52 1.67 -7.35 11.13
N LEU A 53 0.76 -6.38 10.99
CA LEU A 53 0.67 -5.17 11.81
C LEU A 53 -0.49 -5.22 12.81
N ASP A 54 -1.07 -6.41 13.03
CA ASP A 54 -1.91 -6.61 14.20
C ASP A 54 -1.01 -6.67 15.45
N GLY A 55 -1.43 -6.05 16.56
CA GLY A 55 -0.57 -5.79 17.74
C GLY A 55 0.02 -7.02 18.46
N ASN A 56 -0.05 -8.20 17.87
CA ASN A 56 0.63 -9.44 18.27
C ASN A 56 1.99 -9.64 17.60
N SER A 57 2.34 -8.81 16.61
CA SER A 57 3.60 -8.84 15.86
C SER A 57 4.65 -7.87 16.44
N GLU A 58 5.93 -8.15 16.21
CA GLU A 58 7.02 -7.21 16.49
C GLU A 58 7.08 -6.05 15.49
N ALA A 59 6.34 -6.14 14.37
CA ALA A 59 6.30 -5.10 13.37
C ALA A 59 5.51 -3.88 13.85
N GLN A 60 5.99 -2.68 13.48
CA GLN A 60 5.33 -1.42 13.78
C GLN A 60 5.09 -0.65 12.49
N GLY A 61 3.91 -0.07 12.39
CA GLY A 61 3.52 0.70 11.23
C GLY A 61 2.10 1.22 11.36
N VAL A 62 1.66 1.93 10.33
CA VAL A 62 0.30 2.44 10.22
C VAL A 62 -0.27 2.05 8.87
N VAL A 63 -1.54 1.62 8.90
CA VAL A 63 -2.36 1.43 7.71
C VAL A 63 -3.47 2.45 7.76
N PHE A 64 -3.55 3.30 6.75
CA PHE A 64 -4.62 4.28 6.65
C PHE A 64 -5.28 4.22 5.28
N ARG A 65 -6.61 4.22 5.32
CA ARG A 65 -7.43 4.29 4.13
C ARG A 65 -7.38 5.72 3.58
N LEU A 66 -7.02 5.87 2.32
CA LEU A 66 -7.20 7.12 1.61
C LEU A 66 -8.69 7.27 1.29
N ASN A 67 -9.36 8.26 1.89
CA ASN A 67 -10.78 8.53 1.68
C ASN A 67 -10.98 9.76 0.79
N ALA A 68 -11.91 9.63 -0.17
CA ALA A 68 -12.54 10.65 -1.03
C ALA A 68 -11.63 11.53 -1.91
N SER A 69 -10.44 11.93 -1.46
CA SER A 69 -9.41 12.52 -2.30
C SER A 69 -8.12 12.74 -1.52
N TYR A 70 -6.96 12.45 -2.11
CA TYR A 70 -5.66 12.94 -1.62
C TYR A 70 -5.22 14.08 -2.52
N GLY A 71 -5.08 15.30 -1.97
CA GLY A 71 -4.71 16.48 -2.76
C GLY A 71 -5.70 16.84 -3.89
N GLY A 72 -6.99 16.48 -3.74
CA GLY A 72 -8.04 16.70 -4.75
C GLY A 72 -8.20 15.59 -5.79
N PHE A 73 -7.38 14.53 -5.75
CA PHE A 73 -7.46 13.39 -6.66
C PHE A 73 -8.29 12.25 -6.09
N ASP A 74 -9.25 11.72 -6.86
CA ASP A 74 -9.96 10.47 -6.55
C ASP A 74 -8.98 9.30 -6.44
N ASN A 75 -9.23 8.36 -5.53
CA ASN A 75 -8.42 7.15 -5.33
C ASN A 75 -8.17 6.37 -6.63
N ARG A 76 -9.19 6.29 -7.51
CA ARG A 76 -9.05 5.65 -8.82
C ARG A 76 -8.04 6.39 -9.70
N ALA A 77 -8.10 7.72 -9.70
CA ALA A 77 -7.17 8.55 -10.46
C ALA A 77 -5.73 8.41 -9.98
N ILE A 78 -5.51 8.25 -8.67
CA ILE A 78 -4.18 7.97 -8.11
C ILE A 78 -3.64 6.64 -8.62
N TRP A 79 -4.45 5.58 -8.55
CA TRP A 79 -4.01 4.26 -9.00
C TRP A 79 -3.75 4.19 -10.50
N ASP A 80 -4.64 4.81 -11.28
CA ASP A 80 -4.49 4.93 -12.72
C ASP A 80 -3.22 5.72 -13.07
N TRP A 81 -2.94 6.84 -12.38
CA TRP A 81 -1.73 7.63 -12.58
C TRP A 81 -0.45 6.82 -12.32
N LEU A 82 -0.38 6.10 -11.19
CA LEU A 82 0.76 5.25 -10.84
C LEU A 82 1.02 4.17 -11.90
N SER A 83 -0.06 3.52 -12.34
CA SER A 83 0.00 2.47 -13.36
C SER A 83 0.51 2.99 -14.72
N HIS A 84 0.25 4.27 -15.04
CA HIS A 84 0.73 4.89 -16.28
C HIS A 84 2.15 5.49 -16.14
N ALA A 85 2.51 6.03 -14.98
CA ALA A 85 3.81 6.63 -14.73
C ALA A 85 4.95 5.61 -14.87
N GLU A 86 4.78 4.38 -14.36
CA GLU A 86 5.75 3.29 -14.56
C GLU A 86 5.88 2.90 -16.03
N ASN A 87 4.75 2.75 -16.73
CA ASN A 87 4.75 2.43 -18.17
C ASN A 87 5.46 3.51 -19.01
N ALA A 88 5.41 4.77 -18.59
CA ALA A 88 6.15 5.85 -19.24
C ALA A 88 7.65 5.85 -18.89
N ALA A 89 8.00 5.49 -17.65
CA ALA A 89 9.39 5.36 -17.22
C ALA A 89 10.12 4.18 -17.89
N LEU A 90 9.43 3.07 -18.12
CA LEU A 90 9.97 1.87 -18.79
C LEU A 90 10.15 2.03 -20.31
N ARG A 91 9.62 3.09 -20.91
CA ARG A 91 9.73 3.40 -22.36
C ARG A 91 10.83 4.41 -22.71
N ARG A 92 11.60 4.87 -21.72
CA ARG A 92 12.76 5.75 -21.90
C ARG A 92 14.06 4.97 -21.72
#